data_AF-A0A7J4RSI7-F1
#
_entry.id   AF-A0A7J4RSI7-F1
#
_cell.length_a   1.000
_cell.length_b   1.000
_cell.length_c   1.000
_cell.angle_alpha   90.00
_cell.angle_beta   90.00
_cell.angle_gamma   90.00
#
_symmetry.space_group_name_H-M   'P 1'
#
loop_
_entity.id
_entity.type
_entity.pdbx_description
1 polymer ?
#
loop_
_entity_poly.entity_id
_entity_poly.type
_entity_poly.pdbx_seq_one_letter_code
_entity_poly.pdbx_strand_id
1 'polypeptide(L)'
;MDSNVAGRGTSSFVDDGFNPGDWDEIKPYVNELLNRKISCSKCIEGIIRDASELSEHISEKGALLYIAMTCDTESEEKRSSFLDFVENIRPKLSEFSDSLNRRLIEHEAVKSLPSRYDLMIRSMKNDIDIFRKENIPLGVEQTKLVTESQT
;
A
#
# COMPACT_ATOMS: atom_id res chain seq x y z
N MET A 1 18.53 -20.09 23.10
CA MET A 1 18.71 -20.42 21.68
C MET A 1 17.43 -21.11 21.26
N ASP A 2 16.43 -20.34 20.84
CA ASP A 2 15.20 -20.90 20.28
C ASP A 2 14.98 -20.24 18.93
N SER A 3 15.48 -20.95 17.94
CA SER A 3 15.33 -20.70 16.52
C SER A 3 13.87 -20.97 16.16
N ASN A 4 13.08 -19.94 15.90
CA ASN A 4 11.84 -20.10 15.15
C ASN A 4 11.85 -19.14 13.96
N VAL A 5 12.73 -19.44 13.00
CA VAL A 5 12.58 -19.00 11.62
C VAL A 5 11.67 -20.02 10.95
N ALA A 6 10.37 -19.86 11.14
CA ALA A 6 9.39 -20.56 10.32
C ALA A 6 9.40 -19.88 8.94
N GLY A 7 10.06 -20.52 7.98
CA GLY A 7 9.87 -20.22 6.58
C GLY A 7 8.40 -20.44 6.23
N ARG A 8 7.68 -19.37 5.88
CA ARG A 8 6.38 -19.49 5.22
C ARG A 8 6.66 -20.01 3.80
N GLY A 9 6.48 -21.32 3.59
CA GLY A 9 6.46 -21.91 2.25
C GLY A 9 5.17 -21.50 1.54
N THR A 10 5.27 -21.17 0.24
CA THR A 10 4.22 -21.08 -0.82
C THR A 10 2.80 -20.59 -0.49
N SER A 11 2.55 -20.04 0.69
CA SER A 11 1.28 -19.47 1.12
C SER A 11 1.32 -17.98 0.85
N SER A 12 0.27 -17.50 0.21
CA SER A 12 -0.05 -16.08 0.02
C SER A 12 0.05 -15.33 1.37
N PHE A 13 0.57 -14.10 1.36
CA PHE A 13 0.52 -13.20 2.52
C PHE A 13 -0.91 -12.72 2.78
N VAL A 14 -1.69 -12.54 1.72
CA VAL A 14 -3.09 -12.14 1.75
C VAL A 14 -3.99 -13.37 1.59
N ASP A 15 -5.04 -13.48 2.40
CA ASP A 15 -6.00 -14.60 2.34
C ASP A 15 -6.86 -14.56 1.05
N ASP A 16 -7.25 -15.73 0.52
CA ASP A 16 -8.04 -15.86 -0.73
C ASP A 16 -9.41 -15.16 -0.69
N GLY A 17 -9.94 -14.87 0.52
CA GLY A 17 -11.21 -14.18 0.73
C GLY A 17 -11.09 -12.69 1.07
N PHE A 18 -9.88 -12.13 1.01
CA PHE A 18 -9.60 -10.74 1.37
C PHE A 18 -10.40 -9.75 0.53
N ASN A 19 -11.05 -8.79 1.19
CA ASN A 19 -11.68 -7.65 0.55
C ASN A 19 -10.74 -6.42 0.55
N PRO A 20 -10.01 -6.14 -0.55
CA PRO A 20 -9.14 -4.98 -0.68
C PRO A 20 -9.86 -3.62 -0.69
N GLY A 21 -11.20 -3.61 -0.65
CA GLY A 21 -12.01 -2.39 -0.54
C GLY A 21 -12.40 -2.03 0.89
N ASP A 22 -12.13 -2.90 1.88
CA ASP A 22 -12.49 -2.68 3.28
C ASP A 22 -11.24 -2.40 4.12
N TRP A 23 -11.23 -1.24 4.78
CA TRP A 23 -10.13 -0.87 5.65
C TRP A 23 -9.96 -1.82 6.84
N ASP A 24 -11.04 -2.34 7.40
CA ASP A 24 -10.96 -3.21 8.57
C ASP A 24 -10.32 -4.56 8.22
N GLU A 25 -10.41 -4.99 6.96
CA GLU A 25 -9.67 -6.15 6.44
C GLU A 25 -8.23 -5.82 6.05
N ILE A 26 -7.94 -4.61 5.54
CA ILE A 26 -6.56 -4.17 5.20
C ILE A 26 -5.71 -3.94 6.45
N LYS A 27 -6.31 -3.35 7.48
CA LYS A 27 -5.62 -2.85 8.68
C LYS A 27 -4.79 -3.91 9.41
N PRO A 28 -5.23 -5.16 9.59
CA PRO A 28 -4.40 -6.23 10.16
C PRO A 28 -3.08 -6.43 9.42
N TYR A 29 -3.10 -6.49 8.08
CA TYR A 29 -1.90 -6.67 7.25
C TYR A 29 -0.96 -5.47 7.35
N VAL A 30 -1.51 -4.26 7.27
CA VAL A 30 -0.76 -3.01 7.47
C VAL A 30 -0.06 -2.99 8.83
N ASN A 31 -0.78 -3.31 9.90
CA ASN A 31 -0.23 -3.36 11.25
C ASN A 31 0.85 -4.43 11.39
N GLU A 32 0.65 -5.60 10.79
CA GLU A 32 1.65 -6.66 10.78
C GLU A 32 2.95 -6.20 10.11
N LEU A 33 2.87 -5.61 8.92
CA LEU A 33 4.05 -5.13 8.18
C LEU A 33 4.80 -4.01 8.92
N LEU A 34 4.08 -3.09 9.56
CA LEU A 34 4.69 -2.01 10.35
C LEU A 34 5.37 -2.51 11.63
N ASN A 35 4.85 -3.58 12.24
CA ASN A 35 5.36 -4.10 13.51
C ASN A 35 6.30 -5.32 13.34
N ARG A 36 6.38 -5.91 12.14
CA ARG A 36 7.19 -7.11 11.88
C ARG A 36 8.66 -6.86 12.16
N LYS A 37 9.25 -7.58 13.13
CA LYS A 37 10.65 -7.41 13.53
C LYS A 37 11.61 -7.50 12.35
N ILE A 38 12.52 -6.54 12.24
CA ILE A 38 13.64 -6.55 11.29
C ILE A 38 14.90 -6.91 12.08
N SER A 39 15.59 -7.97 11.68
CA SER A 39 16.88 -8.35 12.26
C SER A 39 17.95 -8.65 11.20
N CYS A 40 17.61 -8.49 9.91
CA CYS A 40 18.44 -8.91 8.80
C CYS A 40 17.96 -8.28 7.47
N SER A 41 18.80 -8.26 6.44
CA SER A 41 18.39 -7.77 5.11
C SER A 41 17.32 -8.64 4.45
N LYS A 42 17.41 -9.97 4.61
CA LYS A 42 16.35 -10.91 4.16
C LYS A 42 14.99 -10.65 4.82
N CYS A 43 15.00 -10.10 6.03
CA CYS A 43 13.80 -9.74 6.76
C CYS A 43 13.11 -8.53 6.07
N ILE A 44 13.91 -7.57 5.59
CA ILE A 44 13.44 -6.44 4.77
C ILE A 44 12.91 -6.95 3.41
N GLU A 45 13.62 -7.86 2.74
CA GLU A 45 13.15 -8.47 1.48
C GLU A 45 11.77 -9.12 1.64
N GLY A 46 11.53 -9.80 2.77
CA GLY A 46 10.23 -10.38 3.10
C GLY A 46 9.14 -9.34 3.33
N ILE A 47 9.45 -8.23 4.01
CA ILE A 47 8.50 -7.11 4.18
C ILE A 47 8.16 -6.48 2.83
N ILE A 48 9.16 -6.25 1.97
CA ILE A 48 8.95 -5.69 0.63
C ILE A 48 8.03 -6.58 -0.17
N ARG A 49 8.30 -7.90 -0.22
CA ARG A 49 7.48 -8.86 -0.96
C ARG A 49 6.03 -8.86 -0.47
N ASP A 50 5.82 -8.98 0.83
CA ASP A 50 4.49 -9.09 1.41
C ASP A 50 3.72 -7.75 1.29
N ALA A 51 4.41 -6.61 1.39
CA ALA A 51 3.82 -5.30 1.09
C ALA A 51 3.46 -5.13 -0.38
N SER A 52 4.29 -5.63 -1.31
CA SER A 52 4.00 -5.66 -2.74
C SER A 52 2.73 -6.46 -3.03
N GLU A 53 2.61 -7.66 -2.45
CA GLU A 53 1.43 -8.51 -2.63
C GLU A 53 0.15 -7.82 -2.12
N LEU A 54 0.17 -7.26 -0.90
CA LEU A 54 -0.95 -6.48 -0.38
C LEU A 54 -1.32 -5.31 -1.30
N SER A 55 -0.31 -4.59 -1.81
CA SER A 55 -0.53 -3.46 -2.71
C SER A 55 -1.12 -3.85 -4.06
N GLU A 56 -0.82 -5.07 -4.55
CA GLU A 56 -1.32 -5.58 -5.82
C GLU A 56 -2.85 -5.76 -5.76
N HIS A 57 -3.36 -6.46 -4.74
CA HIS A 57 -4.80 -6.66 -4.54
C HIS A 57 -5.56 -5.33 -4.36
N ILE A 58 -4.99 -4.40 -3.61
CA ILE A 58 -5.58 -3.08 -3.37
C ILE A 58 -5.58 -2.24 -4.65
N SER A 59 -4.49 -2.26 -5.41
CA SER A 59 -4.37 -1.56 -6.68
C SER A 59 -5.35 -2.11 -7.71
N GLU A 60 -5.49 -3.43 -7.79
CA GLU A 60 -6.47 -4.10 -8.66
C GLU A 60 -7.90 -3.65 -8.31
N LYS A 61 -8.27 -3.65 -7.03
CA LYS A 61 -9.59 -3.17 -6.60
C LYS A 61 -9.84 -1.72 -7.01
N GLY A 62 -8.88 -0.84 -6.77
CA GLY A 62 -8.97 0.56 -7.18
C GLY A 62 -9.10 0.73 -8.70
N ALA A 63 -8.37 -0.08 -9.48
CA ALA A 63 -8.46 -0.08 -10.93
C ALA A 63 -9.83 -0.57 -11.43
N LEU A 64 -10.37 -1.64 -10.85
CA LEU A 64 -11.69 -2.16 -11.19
C LEU A 64 -12.81 -1.15 -10.89
N LEU A 65 -12.73 -0.44 -9.76
CA LEU A 65 -13.68 0.63 -9.42
C LEU A 65 -13.61 1.79 -10.43
N TYR A 66 -12.39 2.20 -10.81
CA TYR A 66 -12.19 3.25 -11.80
C TYR A 66 -12.71 2.84 -13.19
N ILE A 67 -12.41 1.61 -13.64
CA ILE A 67 -12.92 1.06 -14.90
C ILE A 67 -14.45 1.02 -14.88
N ALA A 68 -15.05 0.51 -13.80
CA ALA A 68 -16.50 0.45 -13.68
C ALA A 68 -17.16 1.83 -13.80
N MET A 69 -16.63 2.83 -13.08
CA MET A 69 -17.11 4.22 -13.15
C MET A 69 -16.94 4.83 -14.55
N THR A 70 -15.80 4.60 -15.21
CA THR A 70 -15.52 5.20 -16.53
C THR A 70 -16.24 4.51 -17.68
N CYS A 71 -16.65 3.25 -17.53
CA CYS A 71 -17.48 2.55 -18.52
C CYS A 71 -18.97 2.96 -18.48
N ASP A 72 -19.45 3.49 -17.35
CA ASP A 72 -20.85 3.85 -17.13
C ASP A 72 -20.94 5.10 -16.26
N THR A 73 -20.69 6.24 -16.90
CA THR A 73 -20.51 7.54 -16.23
C THR A 73 -21.79 8.14 -15.69
N GLU A 74 -22.96 7.60 -16.06
CA GLU A 74 -24.27 8.01 -15.52
C GLU A 74 -24.63 7.23 -14.23
N SER A 75 -23.85 6.20 -13.87
CA SER A 75 -24.12 5.38 -12.69
C SER A 75 -23.60 6.02 -11.40
N GLU A 76 -24.53 6.57 -10.64
CA GLU A 76 -24.26 7.12 -9.30
C GLU A 76 -23.67 6.09 -8.32
N GLU A 77 -24.10 4.84 -8.40
CA GLU A 77 -23.60 3.75 -7.55
C GLU A 77 -22.12 3.45 -7.79
N LYS A 78 -21.71 3.35 -9.07
CA LYS A 78 -20.32 3.07 -9.45
C LYS A 78 -19.42 4.25 -9.11
N ARG A 79 -19.92 5.48 -9.32
CA ARG A 79 -19.25 6.71 -8.91
C ARG A 79 -19.04 6.75 -7.40
N SER A 80 -20.08 6.51 -6.60
CA SER A 80 -19.98 6.47 -5.14
C SER A 80 -18.98 5.41 -4.69
N SER A 81 -19.04 4.20 -5.25
CA SER A 81 -18.12 3.11 -4.89
C SER A 81 -16.65 3.47 -5.15
N PHE A 82 -16.36 4.16 -6.24
CA PHE A 82 -15.01 4.67 -6.53
C PHE A 82 -14.59 5.77 -5.55
N LEU A 83 -15.46 6.74 -5.31
CA LEU A 83 -15.18 7.85 -4.39
C LEU A 83 -15.01 7.36 -2.95
N ASP A 84 -15.81 6.40 -2.49
CA ASP A 84 -15.68 5.78 -1.17
C ASP A 84 -14.30 5.15 -0.98
N PHE A 85 -13.77 4.46 -2.00
CA PHE A 85 -12.41 3.92 -1.96
C PHE A 85 -11.34 5.03 -1.93
N VAL A 86 -11.53 6.08 -2.74
CA VAL A 86 -10.63 7.24 -2.77
C VAL A 86 -10.61 7.99 -1.44
N GLU A 87 -11.74 8.10 -0.76
CA GLU A 87 -11.88 8.85 0.49
C GLU A 87 -11.46 8.05 1.72
N ASN A 88 -11.78 6.76 1.76
CA ASN A 88 -11.66 5.97 2.99
C ASN A 88 -10.47 5.01 3.01
N ILE A 89 -9.92 4.66 1.85
CA ILE A 89 -8.83 3.67 1.71
C ILE A 89 -7.52 4.35 1.31
N ARG A 90 -7.50 5.10 0.21
CA ARG A 90 -6.26 5.72 -0.31
C ARG A 90 -5.52 6.61 0.70
N PRO A 91 -6.19 7.45 1.53
CA PRO A 91 -5.51 8.30 2.50
C PRO A 91 -4.72 7.50 3.52
N LYS A 92 -5.33 6.44 4.05
CA LYS A 92 -4.73 5.58 5.07
C LYS A 92 -3.56 4.77 4.49
N LEU A 93 -3.67 4.37 3.22
CA LEU A 93 -2.56 3.72 2.50
C LEU A 93 -1.41 4.67 2.22
N SER A 94 -1.67 5.95 1.97
CA SER A 94 -0.63 6.96 1.83
C SER A 94 0.18 7.12 3.12
N GLU A 95 -0.50 7.19 4.27
CA GLU A 95 0.17 7.23 5.59
C GLU A 95 0.95 5.95 5.88
N PHE A 96 0.38 4.79 5.55
CA PHE A 96 1.04 3.49 5.69
C PHE A 96 2.33 3.42 4.85
N SER A 97 2.27 3.80 3.57
CA SER A 97 3.41 3.74 2.67
C SER A 97 4.56 4.63 3.13
N ASP A 98 4.29 5.87 3.57
CA ASP A 98 5.32 6.74 4.14
C ASP A 98 5.92 6.14 5.42
N SER A 99 5.07 5.64 6.33
CA SER A 99 5.50 5.01 7.57
C SER A 99 6.40 3.79 7.33
N LEU A 100 6.01 2.94 6.37
CA LEU A 100 6.78 1.76 6.00
C LEU A 100 8.11 2.14 5.33
N ASN A 101 8.08 3.11 4.41
CA ASN A 101 9.29 3.60 3.74
C ASN A 101 10.30 4.16 4.76
N ARG A 102 9.89 5.05 5.66
CA ARG A 102 10.75 5.59 6.72
C ARG A 102 11.36 4.47 7.55
N ARG A 103 10.52 3.55 8.01
CA ARG A 103 10.95 2.39 8.80
C ARG A 103 12.01 1.54 8.10
N LEU A 104 11.84 1.25 6.81
CA LEU A 104 12.79 0.44 6.05
C LEU A 104 14.09 1.19 5.79
N ILE A 105 14.02 2.47 5.41
CA ILE A 105 15.18 3.30 5.06
C ILE A 105 16.04 3.65 6.28
N GLU A 106 15.43 3.85 7.44
CA GLU A 106 16.12 4.16 8.70
C GLU A 106 16.79 2.94 9.33
N HIS A 107 16.36 1.72 8.96
CA HIS A 107 16.91 0.50 9.52
C HIS A 107 18.30 0.16 8.97
N GLU A 108 19.26 -0.15 9.83
CA GLU A 108 20.67 -0.40 9.45
C GLU A 108 20.84 -1.52 8.39
N ALA A 109 20.03 -2.57 8.48
CA ALA A 109 20.05 -3.71 7.56
C ALA A 109 19.71 -3.36 6.10
N VAL A 110 19.16 -2.16 5.82
CA VAL A 110 18.92 -1.68 4.46
C VAL A 110 20.21 -1.58 3.65
N LYS A 111 21.33 -1.27 4.31
CA LYS A 111 22.68 -1.18 3.69
C LYS A 111 23.22 -2.53 3.26
N SER A 112 22.63 -3.61 3.77
CA SER A 112 23.00 -4.99 3.45
C SER A 112 22.04 -5.64 2.43
N LEU A 113 21.14 -4.85 1.83
CA LEU A 113 20.32 -5.33 0.71
C LEU A 113 21.17 -5.53 -0.55
N PRO A 114 20.84 -6.52 -1.40
CA PRO A 114 21.49 -6.69 -2.69
C PRO A 114 21.30 -5.48 -3.62
N SER A 115 22.27 -5.21 -4.49
CA SER A 115 22.27 -4.05 -5.42
C SER A 115 21.05 -3.94 -6.32
N ARG A 116 20.33 -5.04 -6.57
CA ARG A 116 19.06 -5.01 -7.33
C ARG A 116 18.00 -4.10 -6.69
N TYR A 117 18.12 -3.77 -5.40
CA TYR A 117 17.22 -2.87 -4.69
C TYR A 117 17.66 -1.40 -4.71
N ASP A 118 18.82 -1.06 -5.28
CA ASP A 118 19.37 0.31 -5.22
C ASP A 118 18.44 1.37 -5.83
N LEU A 119 17.71 1.02 -6.89
CA LEU A 119 16.72 1.91 -7.50
C LEU A 119 15.49 2.09 -6.59
N MET A 120 14.99 1.01 -6.02
CA MET A 120 13.84 1.04 -5.12
C MET A 120 14.15 1.84 -3.85
N ILE A 121 15.34 1.65 -3.27
CA ILE A 121 15.80 2.42 -2.10
C ILE A 121 15.87 3.92 -2.42
N ARG A 122 16.35 4.30 -3.61
CA ARG A 122 16.32 5.71 -4.05
C ARG A 122 14.89 6.23 -4.21
N SER A 123 13.99 5.42 -4.78
CA SER A 123 12.57 5.78 -4.88
C SER A 123 11.95 6.04 -3.50
N MET A 124 12.13 5.11 -2.56
CA MET A 124 11.62 5.25 -1.19
C MET A 124 12.12 6.51 -0.49
N LYS A 125 13.41 6.85 -0.66
CA LYS A 125 13.97 8.11 -0.12
C LYS A 125 13.30 9.34 -0.72
N ASN A 126 13.11 9.34 -2.04
CA ASN A 126 12.42 10.44 -2.71
C ASN A 126 10.98 10.56 -2.22
N ASP A 127 10.27 9.44 -2.09
CA ASP A 127 8.89 9.41 -1.59
C ASP A 127 8.80 10.00 -0.17
N ILE A 128 9.74 9.65 0.71
CA ILE A 128 9.87 10.21 2.06
C ILE A 128 10.11 11.72 2.05
N ASP A 129 10.99 12.20 1.16
CA ASP A 129 11.39 13.60 1.09
C ASP A 129 10.27 14.51 0.59
N ILE A 130 9.44 14.01 -0.34
CA ILE A 130 8.31 14.75 -0.92
C ILE A 130 7.00 14.56 -0.16
N PHE A 131 6.90 13.55 0.72
CA PHE A 131 5.68 13.29 1.47
C PHE A 131 5.30 14.45 2.37
N ARG A 132 4.05 14.92 2.25
CA ARG A 132 3.44 15.93 3.12
C ARG A 132 2.07 15.42 3.52
N LYS A 133 1.81 15.31 4.82
CA LYS A 133 0.54 14.80 5.33
C LYS A 133 -0.63 15.69 4.90
N GLU A 134 -0.37 16.98 4.75
CA GLU A 134 -1.30 18.00 4.26
C GLU A 134 -1.76 17.74 2.82
N ASN A 135 -0.96 17.04 2.01
CA ASN A 135 -1.32 16.72 0.63
C ASN A 135 -2.34 15.58 0.54
N ILE A 136 -2.54 14.80 1.59
CA ILE A 136 -3.48 13.67 1.59
C ILE A 136 -4.92 14.14 1.33
N PRO A 137 -5.51 15.06 2.13
CA PRO A 137 -6.86 15.55 1.85
C PRO A 137 -6.94 16.31 0.52
N LEU A 138 -5.86 17.01 0.12
CA LEU A 138 -5.81 17.69 -1.17
C LEU A 138 -5.86 16.72 -2.36
N GLY A 139 -5.21 15.57 -2.26
CA GLY A 139 -5.25 14.54 -3.30
C GLY A 139 -6.62 13.88 -3.43
N VAL A 140 -7.33 13.72 -2.31
CA VAL A 140 -8.74 13.27 -2.30
C VAL A 140 -9.61 14.28 -3.03
N GLU A 141 -9.53 15.56 -2.65
CA GLU A 141 -10.30 16.63 -3.26
C GLU A 141 -10.00 16.79 -4.76
N GLN A 142 -8.73 16.72 -5.14
CA GLN A 142 -8.32 16.73 -6.54
C GLN A 142 -8.98 15.60 -7.32
N THR A 143 -9.04 14.39 -6.74
CA THR A 143 -9.68 13.25 -7.41
C THR A 143 -11.18 13.47 -7.57
N LYS A 144 -11.87 14.02 -6.56
CA LYS A 144 -13.30 14.38 -6.64
C LYS A 144 -13.57 15.36 -7.76
N LEU A 145 -12.83 16.46 -7.81
CA LEU A 145 -12.98 17.50 -8.84
C LEU A 145 -12.73 16.96 -10.26
N VAL A 146 -11.75 16.07 -10.42
CA VAL A 146 -11.50 15.40 -11.71
C VAL A 146 -12.68 14.50 -12.08
N THR A 147 -13.19 13.71 -11.14
CA THR A 147 -14.36 12.84 -11.38
C THR A 147 -15.60 13.63 -11.74
N GLU A 148 -15.87 14.76 -11.09
CA GLU A 148 -17.00 15.66 -11.44
C GLU A 148 -16.90 16.20 -12.86
N SER A 149 -15.69 16.45 -13.37
CA SER A 149 -15.50 16.92 -14.75
C SER A 149 -15.66 15.83 -15.82
N GLN A 150 -15.68 14.55 -15.41
CA GLN A 150 -15.79 13.38 -16.29
C GLN A 150 -17.23 12.89 -16.47
N THR A 151 -18.16 13.38 -15.64
CA THR A 151 -19.59 13.05 -15.64
C THR A 151 -20.41 14.25 -16.07
#